data_AF-A0A8X8A9L4-F1
#
_entry.id   AF-A0A8X8A9L4-F1
#
_cell.length_a   1.000
_cell.length_b   1.000
_cell.length_c   1.000
_cell.angle_alpha   90.00
_cell.angle_beta   90.00
_cell.angle_gamma   90.00
#
_symmetry.space_group_name_H-M   'P 1'
#
loop_
_entity.id
_entity.type
_entity.pdbx_description
1 polymer ?
#
loop_
_entity_poly.entity_id
_entity_poly.type
_entity_poly.pdbx_seq_one_letter_code
_entity_poly.pdbx_strand_id
1 'polypeptide(L)'
;MVEISEGQKRIREGQKEVREQFQEINKEAAKLKEETDLITKQSAANQLRIDLMFQILRARAENDSAKDAFLTQALRELMAK
;
A
#
# COMPACT_ATOMS: atom_id res chain seq x y z
N MET A 1 -32.76 -14.89 40.96
CA MET A 1 -32.06 -13.59 41.18
C MET A 1 -30.54 -13.76 41.08
N VAL A 2 -29.93 -14.69 41.84
CA VAL A 2 -28.47 -14.94 41.81
C VAL A 2 -27.98 -15.43 40.43
N GLU A 3 -28.64 -16.44 39.85
CA GLU A 3 -28.27 -16.98 38.51
C GLU A 3 -28.33 -15.93 37.39
N ILE A 4 -29.30 -15.01 37.46
CA ILE A 4 -29.42 -13.89 36.50
C ILE A 4 -28.23 -12.95 36.65
N SER A 5 -27.81 -12.65 37.89
CA SER A 5 -26.66 -11.78 38.15
C SER A 5 -25.34 -12.39 37.67
N GLU A 6 -25.15 -13.70 37.84
CA GLU A 6 -23.97 -14.41 37.34
C GLU A 6 -23.97 -14.51 35.81
N GLY A 7 -25.13 -14.77 35.20
CA GLY A 7 -25.29 -14.73 33.74
C GLY A 7 -24.92 -13.35 33.17
N GLN A 8 -25.39 -12.27 33.79
CA GLN A 8 -25.04 -10.91 33.40
C GLN A 8 -23.54 -10.62 33.56
N LYS A 9 -22.89 -11.13 34.61
CA LYS A 9 -21.45 -10.99 34.81
C LYS A 9 -20.67 -11.68 33.68
N ARG A 10 -21.01 -12.94 33.35
CA ARG A 10 -20.39 -13.69 32.24
C ARG A 10 -20.57 -12.96 30.90
N ILE A 11 -21.74 -12.40 30.64
CA ILE A 11 -22.00 -11.62 29.43
C ILE A 11 -21.10 -10.39 29.36
N ARG A 12 -20.95 -9.64 30.46
CA ARG A 12 -20.07 -8.45 30.49
C ARG A 12 -18.60 -8.80 30.28
N GLU A 13 -18.14 -9.89 30.87
CA GLU A 13 -16.78 -10.39 30.70
C GLU A 13 -16.53 -10.80 29.23
N GLY A 14 -17.42 -11.60 28.64
CA GLY A 14 -17.33 -11.97 27.23
C GLY A 14 -17.39 -10.76 26.27
N GLN A 15 -18.25 -9.77 26.56
CA GLN A 15 -18.30 -8.53 25.79
C GLN A 15 -16.99 -7.73 25.87
N LYS A 16 -16.34 -7.72 27.05
CA LYS A 16 -15.05 -7.06 27.23
C LYS A 16 -13.95 -7.76 26.42
N GLU A 17 -13.88 -9.08 26.48
CA GLU A 17 -12.90 -9.87 25.72
C GLU A 17 -13.07 -9.67 24.21
N VAL A 18 -14.30 -9.75 23.71
CA VAL A 18 -14.60 -9.51 22.29
C VAL A 18 -14.18 -8.09 21.89
N ARG A 19 -14.46 -7.09 22.73
CA ARG A 19 -14.06 -5.70 22.45
C ARG A 19 -12.54 -5.55 22.37
N GLU A 20 -11.79 -6.18 23.26
CA GLU A 20 -10.33 -6.16 23.25
C GLU A 20 -9.77 -6.81 21.98
N GLN A 21 -10.32 -7.96 21.57
CA GLN A 21 -9.95 -8.61 20.31
C GLN A 21 -10.21 -7.72 19.09
N PHE A 22 -11.38 -7.08 19.02
CA PHE A 22 -11.69 -6.14 17.92
C PHE A 22 -10.75 -4.93 17.91
N GLN A 23 -10.29 -4.45 19.07
CA GLN A 23 -9.33 -3.36 19.13
C GLN A 23 -7.98 -3.76 18.53
N GLU A 24 -7.49 -4.96 18.83
CA GLU A 24 -6.25 -5.46 18.23
C GLU A 24 -6.38 -5.69 16.72
N ILE A 25 -7.50 -6.29 16.27
CA ILE A 25 -7.79 -6.46 14.84
C ILE A 25 -7.79 -5.10 14.12
N ASN A 26 -8.43 -4.08 14.70
CA ASN A 26 -8.48 -2.76 14.09
C ASN A 26 -7.09 -2.11 14.01
N LYS A 27 -6.23 -2.30 15.02
CA LYS A 27 -4.85 -1.81 14.99
C LYS A 27 -4.06 -2.49 13.87
N GLU A 28 -4.19 -3.80 13.72
CA GLU A 28 -3.50 -4.54 12.66
C GLU A 28 -4.02 -4.17 11.27
N ALA A 29 -5.34 -4.04 11.11
CA ALA A 29 -5.95 -3.59 9.86
C ALA A 29 -5.49 -2.19 9.45
N ALA A 30 -5.31 -1.27 10.41
CA ALA A 30 -4.76 0.05 10.14
C ALA A 30 -3.33 -0.02 9.61
N LYS A 31 -2.46 -0.84 10.23
CA LYS A 31 -1.09 -1.06 9.75
C LYS A 31 -1.06 -1.66 8.35
N LEU A 32 -1.84 -2.70 8.10
CA LEU A 32 -1.95 -3.34 6.79
C LEU A 32 -2.40 -2.35 5.71
N LYS A 33 -3.31 -1.44 6.05
CA LYS A 33 -3.74 -0.38 5.13
C LYS A 33 -2.60 0.58 4.81
N GLU A 34 -1.85 1.05 5.81
CA GLU A 34 -0.69 1.93 5.59
C GLU A 34 0.39 1.28 4.72
N GLU A 35 0.70 0.00 4.97
CA GLU A 35 1.65 -0.78 4.17
C GLU A 35 1.15 -0.96 2.73
N THR A 36 -0.13 -1.27 2.55
CA THR A 36 -0.76 -1.41 1.23
C THR A 36 -0.73 -0.10 0.46
N ASP A 37 -1.01 1.03 1.12
CA ASP A 37 -0.96 2.36 0.50
C ASP A 37 0.47 2.71 0.05
N LEU A 38 1.47 2.36 0.85
CA LEU A 38 2.87 2.54 0.49
C LEU A 38 3.27 1.69 -0.73
N ILE A 39 2.93 0.39 -0.72
CA ILE A 39 3.20 -0.52 -1.84
C ILE A 39 2.49 -0.04 -3.11
N THR A 40 1.26 0.44 -3.00
CA THR A 40 0.48 0.93 -4.13
C THR A 40 1.15 2.16 -4.76
N LYS A 41 1.60 3.13 -3.94
CA LYS A 41 2.34 4.31 -4.42
C LYS A 41 3.65 3.91 -5.09
N GLN A 42 4.41 3.01 -4.49
CA GLN A 42 5.67 2.51 -5.04
C GLN A 42 5.45 1.79 -6.38
N SER A 43 4.41 0.96 -6.46
CA SER A 43 4.04 0.23 -7.67
C SER A 43 3.67 1.16 -8.82
N ALA A 44 2.86 2.20 -8.54
CA ALA A 44 2.52 3.21 -9.54
C ALA A 44 3.76 3.97 -10.06
N ALA A 45 4.67 4.35 -9.16
CA ALA A 45 5.93 5.00 -9.54
C ALA A 45 6.82 4.07 -10.39
N ASN A 46 6.87 2.77 -10.05
CA ASN A 46 7.61 1.78 -10.82
C ASN A 46 7.00 1.55 -12.20
N GLN A 47 5.68 1.52 -12.32
CA GLN A 47 5.01 1.39 -13.62
C GLN A 47 5.40 2.55 -14.54
N LEU A 48 5.38 3.79 -14.03
CA LEU A 48 5.80 4.96 -14.80
C LEU A 48 7.26 4.85 -15.28
N ARG A 49 8.17 4.37 -14.42
CA ARG A 49 9.58 4.15 -14.79
C ARG A 49 9.72 3.10 -15.89
N ILE A 50 9.00 1.98 -15.77
CA ILE A 50 8.99 0.91 -16.76
C ILE A 50 8.45 1.39 -18.10
N ASP A 51 7.35 2.16 -18.10
CA ASP A 51 6.76 2.71 -19.32
C ASP A 51 7.75 3.65 -20.04
N LEU A 52 8.46 4.50 -19.28
CA LEU A 52 9.54 5.34 -19.83
C LEU A 52 10.68 4.50 -20.41
N MET A 53 11.11 3.44 -19.72
CA MET A 53 12.14 2.53 -20.23
C MET A 53 11.73 1.88 -21.56
N PHE A 54 10.46 1.47 -21.70
CA PHE A 54 9.96 0.95 -22.98
C PHE A 54 9.95 2.00 -24.08
N GLN A 55 9.58 3.24 -23.78
CA GLN A 55 9.62 4.33 -24.76
C GLN A 55 11.05 4.64 -25.22
N ILE A 56 12.02 4.58 -24.31
CA ILE A 56 13.46 4.71 -24.63
C ILE A 56 13.90 3.61 -25.59
N LEU A 57 13.57 2.35 -25.28
CA LEU A 57 13.89 1.22 -26.15
C LEU A 57 13.30 1.39 -27.56
N ARG A 58 12.06 1.90 -27.64
CA ARG A 58 11.41 2.20 -28.92
C ARG A 58 12.14 3.31 -29.68
N ALA A 59 12.46 4.44 -29.03
CA ALA A 59 13.18 5.54 -29.65
C ALA A 59 14.55 5.08 -30.21
N ARG A 60 15.25 4.22 -29.47
CA ARG A 60 16.50 3.59 -29.94
C ARG A 60 16.30 2.70 -31.15
N ALA A 61 15.26 1.86 -31.15
CA ALA A 61 14.93 1.01 -32.29
C ALA A 61 14.58 1.83 -33.55
N GLU A 62 13.98 3.01 -33.37
CA GLU A 62 13.63 3.96 -34.43
C GLU A 62 14.81 4.87 -34.83
N ASN A 63 15.99 4.75 -34.19
CA ASN A 63 17.14 5.65 -34.33
C ASN A 63 16.82 7.14 -34.03
N ASP A 64 15.78 7.40 -33.23
CA ASP A 64 15.42 8.76 -32.77
C ASP A 64 16.27 9.15 -31.55
N SER A 65 17.48 9.63 -31.85
CA SER A 65 18.47 10.03 -30.85
C SER A 65 18.03 11.21 -29.97
N ALA A 66 17.24 12.14 -30.52
CA ALA A 66 16.73 13.29 -29.77
C ALA A 66 15.73 12.83 -28.71
N LYS A 67 14.81 11.95 -29.08
CA LYS A 67 13.81 11.39 -28.17
C LYS A 67 14.41 10.44 -27.14
N ASP A 68 15.40 9.61 -27.51
CA ASP A 68 16.15 8.78 -26.55
C ASP A 68 16.83 9.64 -25.48
N ALA A 69 17.55 10.69 -25.90
CA ALA A 69 18.24 11.59 -24.96
C ALA A 69 17.25 12.27 -24.00
N PHE A 70 16.13 12.78 -24.53
CA PHE A 70 15.08 13.42 -23.73
C PHE A 70 14.46 12.45 -22.72
N LEU A 71 14.03 11.27 -23.15
CA LEU A 71 13.38 10.27 -22.29
C LEU A 71 14.35 9.71 -21.25
N THR A 72 15.62 9.51 -21.62
CA THR A 72 16.67 9.06 -20.69
C THR A 72 16.90 10.09 -19.59
N GLN A 73 16.93 11.38 -19.93
CA GLN A 73 17.05 12.45 -18.94
C GLN A 73 15.80 12.51 -18.04
N ALA A 74 14.59 12.38 -18.61
CA ALA A 74 13.35 12.34 -17.84
C ALA A 74 13.31 11.16 -16.85
N LEU A 75 13.78 9.97 -17.25
CA LEU A 75 13.89 8.82 -16.36
C LEU A 75 14.88 9.09 -15.21
N ARG A 76 16.02 9.72 -15.50
CA ARG A 76 17.01 10.09 -14.46
C ARG A 76 16.41 11.06 -13.44
N GLU A 77 15.69 12.08 -13.88
CA GLU A 77 15.00 13.03 -13.00
C GLU A 77 13.90 12.36 -12.18
N LEU A 78 13.19 11.39 -12.74
CA LEU A 78 12.18 10.61 -12.02
C LEU A 78 12.78 9.67 -10.96
N MET A 79 13.98 9.16 -11.18
CA MET A 79 14.69 8.31 -10.20
C MET A 79 15.40 9.10 -9.10
N ALA A 80 15.70 10.38 -9.35
CA ALA A 80 16.31 11.28 -8.37
C ALA A 80 15.31 11.83 -7.34
N LYS A 81 14.01 11.57 -7.55
CA LYS A 81 12.90 11.89 -6.65
C LYS A 81 12.50 10.66 -5.84
#